data_AF-N1QBR9-F1
#
_entry.id   AF-N1QBR9-F1
#
_cell.length_a   1.000
_cell.length_b   1.000
_cell.length_c   1.000
_cell.angle_alpha   90.00
_cell.angle_beta   90.00
_cell.angle_gamma   90.00
#
_symmetry.space_group_name_H-M   'P 1'
#
loop_
_entity.id
_entity.type
_entity.pdbx_description
1 polymer ?
#
loop_
_entity_poly.entity_id
_entity_poly.type
_entity_poly.pdbx_seq_one_letter_code
_entity_poly.pdbx_strand_id
1 'polypeptide(L)'
;MPPLDDKELMRREAYLKQAEAKARNLLAEYDVFVSRYRVCAEQVLEIRNRLNNTKSSVATIGIKIDLKRAEARQELAINALLKKQDEQNAAEANRFSAKLDLDEYRKSMKQSSTPKPKQQLSPRPKQQHQRETKAVNKEADIQQRIQETRKRAEDEVRARAKERSDQKEAEAKRVWEQRKKEQDDEAKKRLREQLANRGPDFARMQEKWEKAEEEKTRQRSRTREAQREVEAVRMQAEEQSRSRTGERSTHKAPEASSPLRERATRPEEKIRFLSEEQYGQKKLEAERRRNLRIQADEEAKLGARERAAQQQAEEEEEETKTPPPVPPHRANPQHDPEIYKAWRQDAEEAFKDYTTMEVFPTPPFPDVICNKPACILSRATRALKICSCDIEKAVKGAGRPIKEERKCWHPDKFSMCREEVREEFQAKAKEVFQVVVRMYAVEKGG
;
A
#
# COMPACT_ATOMS: atom_id res chain seq x y z
N MET A 1 -51.67 30.20 -12.56
CA MET A 1 -50.54 29.45 -11.96
C MET A 1 -50.17 28.35 -12.93
N PRO A 2 -48.88 28.17 -13.28
CA PRO A 2 -48.47 27.02 -14.08
C PRO A 2 -48.87 25.73 -13.35
N PRO A 3 -49.29 24.67 -14.06
CA PRO A 3 -49.57 23.38 -13.46
C PRO A 3 -48.38 22.95 -12.59
N LEU A 4 -48.66 22.34 -11.43
CA LEU A 4 -47.63 21.90 -10.47
C LEU A 4 -46.53 21.04 -11.13
N ASP A 5 -46.85 20.36 -12.23
CA ASP A 5 -45.92 19.55 -13.03
C ASP A 5 -44.84 20.36 -13.76
N ASP A 6 -45.09 21.62 -14.13
CA ASP A 6 -44.09 22.45 -14.84
C ASP A 6 -42.92 22.84 -13.93
N LYS A 7 -43.15 22.97 -12.61
CA LYS A 7 -42.10 23.33 -11.66
C LYS A 7 -41.12 22.18 -11.43
N GLU A 8 -41.61 20.95 -11.38
CA GLU A 8 -40.76 19.78 -11.17
C GLU A 8 -39.95 19.45 -12.42
N LEU A 9 -40.54 19.59 -13.61
CA LEU A 9 -39.81 19.51 -14.87
C LEU A 9 -38.65 20.52 -14.91
N MET A 10 -38.93 21.78 -14.60
CA MET A 10 -37.91 22.85 -14.58
C MET A 10 -36.78 22.58 -13.57
N ARG A 11 -37.09 22.00 -12.40
CA ARG A 11 -36.08 21.59 -11.42
C ARG A 11 -35.16 20.49 -11.96
N ARG A 12 -35.73 19.45 -12.57
CA ARG A 12 -34.97 18.34 -13.15
C ARG A 12 -34.11 18.80 -14.33
N GLU A 13 -34.63 19.68 -15.18
CA GLU A 13 -33.86 20.29 -16.27
C GLU A 13 -32.72 21.18 -15.76
N ALA A 14 -32.95 21.94 -14.69
CA ALA A 14 -31.90 22.74 -14.04
C ALA A 14 -30.80 21.84 -13.44
N TYR A 15 -31.19 20.74 -12.79
CA TYR A 15 -30.25 19.77 -12.24
C TYR A 15 -29.39 19.11 -13.33
N LEU A 16 -29.99 18.68 -14.44
CA LEU A 16 -29.24 18.15 -15.59
C LEU A 16 -28.24 19.19 -16.13
N LYS A 17 -28.66 20.44 -16.32
CA LYS A 17 -27.76 21.53 -16.78
C LYS A 17 -26.59 21.74 -15.82
N GLN A 18 -26.84 21.71 -14.51
CA GLN A 18 -25.79 21.82 -13.49
C GLN A 18 -24.80 20.65 -13.57
N ALA A 19 -25.30 19.42 -13.72
CA ALA A 19 -24.46 18.23 -13.87
C ALA A 19 -23.62 18.28 -15.16
N GLU A 20 -24.19 18.75 -16.28
CA GLU A 20 -23.47 18.95 -17.54
C GLU A 20 -22.40 20.04 -17.47
N ALA A 21 -22.66 21.14 -16.75
CA ALA A 21 -21.67 22.19 -16.51
C ALA A 21 -20.51 21.66 -15.65
N LYS A 22 -20.81 20.91 -14.58
CA LYS A 22 -19.81 20.31 -13.70
C LYS A 22 -18.92 19.30 -14.46
N ALA A 23 -19.52 18.43 -15.27
CA ALA A 23 -18.77 17.45 -16.07
C ALA A 23 -17.84 18.15 -17.08
N ARG A 24 -18.29 19.22 -17.74
CA ARG A 24 -17.45 20.01 -18.65
C ARG A 24 -16.28 20.70 -17.94
N ASN A 25 -16.52 21.28 -16.77
CA ASN A 25 -15.44 21.91 -15.99
C ASN A 25 -14.38 20.89 -15.56
N LEU A 26 -14.80 19.71 -15.09
CA LEU A 26 -13.88 18.65 -14.69
C LEU A 26 -13.09 18.07 -15.87
N LEU A 27 -13.69 17.98 -17.06
CA LEU A 27 -12.97 17.61 -18.27
C LEU A 27 -11.87 18.64 -18.61
N ALA A 28 -12.19 19.93 -18.54
CA ALA A 28 -11.20 20.98 -18.76
C ALA A 28 -10.06 20.94 -17.72
N GLU A 29 -10.38 20.68 -16.45
CA GLU A 29 -9.36 20.46 -15.42
C GLU A 29 -8.51 19.22 -15.73
N TYR A 30 -9.12 18.10 -16.12
CA TYR A 30 -8.42 16.88 -16.49
C TYR A 30 -7.41 17.11 -17.62
N ASP A 31 -7.79 17.86 -18.66
CA ASP A 31 -6.89 18.22 -19.77
C ASP A 31 -5.65 19.03 -19.32
N VAL A 32 -5.81 19.89 -18.32
CA VAL A 32 -4.68 20.62 -17.70
C VAL A 32 -3.73 19.63 -17.00
N PHE A 33 -4.26 18.62 -16.30
CA PHE A 33 -3.44 17.59 -15.66
C PHE A 33 -2.74 16.68 -16.68
N VAL A 34 -3.41 16.30 -17.77
CA VAL A 34 -2.80 15.56 -18.88
C VAL A 34 -1.61 16.34 -19.45
N SER A 35 -1.80 17.63 -19.69
CA SER A 35 -0.75 18.52 -20.20
C SER A 35 0.46 18.59 -19.24
N ARG A 36 0.20 18.71 -17.94
CA ARG A 36 1.25 18.72 -16.91
C ARG A 36 2.01 17.39 -16.85
N TYR A 37 1.30 16.27 -16.91
CA TYR A 37 1.90 14.93 -16.98
C TYR A 37 2.83 14.80 -18.20
N ARG A 38 2.38 15.25 -19.38
CA ARG A 38 3.16 15.20 -20.62
C ARG A 38 4.49 15.95 -20.48
N VAL A 39 4.47 17.16 -19.92
CA VAL A 39 5.70 17.93 -19.67
C VAL A 39 6.67 17.18 -18.74
N CYS A 40 6.15 16.57 -17.65
CA CYS A 40 6.99 15.76 -16.77
C CYS A 40 7.57 14.53 -17.46
N ALA A 41 6.78 13.85 -18.31
CA ALA A 41 7.24 12.70 -19.07
C ALA A 41 8.34 13.07 -20.09
N GLU A 42 8.17 14.18 -20.80
CA GLU A 42 9.17 14.70 -21.74
C GLU A 42 10.49 15.06 -21.03
N GLN A 43 10.43 15.68 -19.84
CA GLN A 43 11.62 15.96 -19.03
C GLN A 43 12.36 14.68 -18.61
N VAL A 44 11.66 13.62 -18.21
CA VAL A 44 12.28 12.34 -17.85
C VAL A 44 13.00 11.74 -19.06
N LEU A 45 12.38 11.76 -20.23
CA LEU A 45 13.00 11.28 -21.47
C LEU A 45 14.25 12.09 -21.85
N GLU A 46 14.18 13.42 -21.73
CA GLU A 46 15.33 14.29 -22.00
C GLU A 46 16.51 13.99 -21.08
N ILE A 47 16.27 13.85 -19.77
CA ILE A 47 17.31 13.54 -18.80
C ILE A 47 17.89 12.14 -19.05
N ARG A 48 17.05 11.16 -19.40
CA ARG A 48 17.51 9.80 -19.75
C ARG A 48 18.38 9.81 -21.02
N ASN A 49 18.04 10.62 -22.01
CA ASN A 49 18.88 10.80 -23.20
C ASN A 49 20.22 11.44 -22.86
N ARG A 50 20.23 12.46 -21.99
CA ARG A 50 21.48 13.07 -21.48
C ARG A 50 22.33 12.04 -20.73
N LEU A 51 21.71 11.18 -19.92
CA LEU A 51 22.42 10.13 -19.18
C LEU A 51 23.11 9.15 -20.12
N ASN A 52 22.41 8.68 -21.17
CA ASN A 52 22.95 7.74 -22.15
C ASN A 52 24.11 8.32 -22.98
N ASN A 53 24.10 9.63 -23.23
CA ASN A 53 25.13 10.30 -24.03
C ASN A 53 26.33 10.78 -23.21
N THR A 54 26.28 10.70 -21.87
CA THR A 54 27.32 11.23 -20.99
C THR A 54 28.41 10.18 -20.73
N LYS A 55 29.65 10.49 -21.14
CA LYS A 55 30.83 9.63 -20.89
C LYS A 55 31.55 9.90 -19.56
N SER A 56 31.28 11.05 -18.92
CA SER A 56 31.94 11.46 -17.67
C SER A 56 31.25 10.86 -16.44
N SER A 57 32.00 10.11 -15.63
CA SER A 57 31.49 9.45 -14.42
C SER A 57 30.94 10.44 -13.38
N VAL A 58 31.57 11.60 -13.23
CA VAL A 58 31.13 12.66 -12.29
C VAL A 58 29.82 13.29 -12.77
N ALA A 59 29.71 13.59 -14.07
CA ALA A 59 28.48 14.12 -14.64
C ALA A 59 27.33 13.10 -14.59
N THR A 60 27.63 11.80 -14.72
CA THR A 60 26.64 10.72 -14.57
C THR A 60 25.93 10.75 -13.21
N ILE A 61 26.64 11.05 -12.12
CA ILE A 61 26.02 11.11 -10.77
C ILE A 61 24.98 12.22 -10.70
N GLY A 62 25.34 13.44 -11.14
CA GLY A 62 24.41 14.57 -11.15
C GLY A 62 23.17 14.30 -12.01
N ILE A 63 23.36 13.74 -13.21
CA ILE A 63 22.24 13.40 -14.11
C ILE A 63 21.34 12.30 -13.51
N LYS A 64 21.89 11.34 -12.75
CA LYS A 64 21.09 10.32 -12.04
C LYS A 64 20.23 10.93 -10.93
N ILE A 65 20.74 11.91 -10.19
CA ILE A 65 19.97 12.62 -9.16
C ILE A 65 18.83 13.40 -9.82
N ASP A 66 19.12 14.12 -10.92
CA ASP A 66 18.09 14.85 -11.67
C ASP A 66 17.04 13.91 -12.25
N LEU A 67 17.44 12.72 -12.73
CA LEU A 67 16.52 11.70 -13.23
C LEU A 67 15.57 11.24 -12.13
N LYS A 68 16.07 10.87 -10.95
CA LYS A 68 15.22 10.48 -9.81
C LYS A 68 14.24 11.58 -9.42
N ARG A 69 14.69 12.83 -9.37
CA ARG A 69 13.82 13.99 -9.08
C ARG A 69 12.75 14.21 -10.16
N ALA A 70 13.08 13.96 -11.42
CA ALA A 70 12.11 14.03 -12.52
C ALA A 70 11.10 12.88 -12.47
N GLU A 71 11.56 11.65 -12.21
CA GLU A 71 10.71 10.46 -12.04
C GLU A 71 9.73 10.66 -10.86
N ALA A 72 10.19 11.16 -9.71
CA ALA A 72 9.31 11.48 -8.58
C ALA A 72 8.24 12.54 -8.93
N ARG A 73 8.60 13.57 -9.70
CA ARG A 73 7.63 14.58 -10.19
C ARG A 73 6.63 13.98 -11.17
N GLN A 74 7.08 13.08 -12.06
CA GLN A 74 6.22 12.36 -12.97
C GLN A 74 5.22 11.48 -12.21
N GLU A 75 5.66 10.77 -11.18
CA GLU A 75 4.81 9.93 -10.34
C GLU A 75 3.72 10.74 -9.63
N LEU A 76 4.07 11.88 -9.04
CA LEU A 76 3.08 12.81 -8.46
C LEU A 76 2.07 13.31 -9.51
N ALA A 77 2.52 13.57 -10.75
CA ALA A 77 1.63 13.97 -11.84
C ALA A 77 0.69 12.83 -12.27
N ILE A 78 1.17 11.58 -12.33
CA ILE A 78 0.34 10.39 -12.61
C ILE A 78 -0.74 10.22 -11.55
N ASN A 79 -0.36 10.27 -10.26
CA ASN A 79 -1.31 10.10 -9.16
C ASN A 79 -2.39 11.21 -9.17
N ALA A 80 -2.00 12.44 -9.47
CA ALA A 80 -2.94 13.55 -9.61
C ALA A 80 -3.88 13.37 -10.82
N LEU A 81 -3.35 12.89 -11.95
CA LEU A 81 -4.13 12.60 -13.15
C LEU A 81 -5.17 11.51 -12.90
N LEU A 82 -4.78 10.41 -12.26
CA LEU A 82 -5.68 9.31 -11.91
C LEU A 82 -6.82 9.79 -11.01
N LYS A 83 -6.51 10.58 -9.97
CA LYS A 83 -7.53 11.17 -9.10
C LYS A 83 -8.53 12.03 -9.89
N LYS A 84 -8.04 12.85 -10.83
CA LYS A 84 -8.89 13.70 -11.66
C LYS A 84 -9.74 12.90 -12.64
N GLN A 85 -9.22 11.78 -13.14
CA GLN A 85 -9.97 10.83 -13.95
C GLN A 85 -11.16 10.25 -13.18
N ASP A 86 -10.94 9.85 -11.92
CA ASP A 86 -12.02 9.34 -11.07
C ASP A 86 -13.09 10.41 -10.79
N GLU A 87 -12.68 11.66 -10.53
CA GLU A 87 -13.60 12.80 -10.37
C GLU A 87 -14.42 13.05 -11.64
N GLN A 88 -13.80 12.99 -12.82
CA GLN A 88 -14.48 13.11 -14.11
C GLN A 88 -15.48 11.97 -14.31
N ASN A 89 -15.08 10.71 -14.11
CA ASN A 89 -15.94 9.54 -14.24
C ASN A 89 -17.17 9.64 -13.32
N ALA A 90 -16.97 10.08 -12.07
CA ALA A 90 -18.07 10.32 -11.14
C ALA A 90 -19.02 11.44 -11.61
N ALA A 91 -18.49 12.51 -12.20
CA ALA A 91 -19.31 13.59 -12.76
C ALA A 91 -20.10 13.15 -14.01
N GLU A 92 -19.49 12.34 -14.88
CA GLU A 92 -20.19 11.75 -16.03
C GLU A 92 -21.29 10.78 -15.61
N ALA A 93 -21.05 9.97 -14.58
CA ALA A 93 -22.08 9.09 -14.00
C ALA A 93 -23.26 9.90 -13.44
N ASN A 94 -22.98 10.99 -12.71
CA ASN A 94 -24.01 11.90 -12.20
C ASN A 94 -24.81 12.57 -13.33
N ARG A 95 -24.14 13.03 -14.38
CA ARG A 95 -24.78 13.58 -15.58
C ARG A 95 -25.70 12.55 -16.24
N PHE A 96 -25.23 11.32 -16.38
CA PHE A 96 -26.02 10.24 -16.98
C PHE A 96 -27.25 9.89 -16.14
N SER A 97 -27.10 9.78 -14.83
CA SER A 97 -28.21 9.56 -13.89
C SER A 97 -29.24 10.70 -13.96
N ALA A 98 -28.79 11.96 -13.96
CA ALA A 98 -29.70 13.12 -14.09
C ALA A 98 -30.50 13.10 -15.40
N LYS A 99 -29.89 12.63 -16.50
CA LYS A 99 -30.56 12.51 -17.80
C LYS A 99 -31.62 11.40 -17.79
N LEU A 100 -31.30 10.24 -17.23
CA LEU A 100 -32.25 9.14 -17.07
C LEU A 100 -33.47 9.56 -16.25
N ASP A 101 -33.23 10.26 -15.13
CA ASP A 101 -34.29 10.75 -14.24
C ASP A 101 -35.24 11.74 -14.94
N LEU A 102 -34.70 12.59 -15.81
CA LEU A 102 -35.49 13.51 -16.62
C LEU A 102 -36.29 12.77 -17.71
N ASP A 103 -35.68 11.78 -18.37
CA ASP A 103 -36.35 11.00 -19.42
C ASP A 103 -37.47 10.12 -18.84
N GLU A 104 -37.28 9.54 -17.65
CA GLU A 104 -38.30 8.77 -16.94
C GLU A 104 -39.47 9.67 -16.52
N TYR A 105 -39.18 10.86 -15.99
CA TYR A 105 -40.21 11.85 -15.68
C TYR A 105 -41.02 12.23 -16.93
N ARG A 106 -40.36 12.55 -18.04
CA ARG A 106 -41.03 12.88 -19.32
C ARG A 106 -41.88 11.72 -19.84
N LYS A 107 -41.48 10.47 -19.64
CA LYS A 107 -42.28 9.29 -20.00
C LYS A 107 -43.53 9.18 -19.14
N SER A 108 -43.42 9.37 -17.82
CA SER A 108 -44.57 9.32 -16.90
C SER A 108 -45.63 10.37 -17.24
N MET A 109 -45.20 11.59 -17.61
CA MET A 109 -46.09 12.67 -18.04
C MET A 109 -46.83 12.38 -19.35
N LYS A 110 -46.24 11.60 -20.26
CA LYS A 110 -46.89 11.21 -21.53
C LYS A 110 -47.93 10.10 -21.34
N GLN A 111 -47.81 9.29 -20.29
CA GLN A 111 -48.74 8.19 -20.02
C GLN A 111 -50.06 8.69 -19.41
N SER A 112 -50.02 9.75 -18.60
CA SER A 112 -51.20 10.33 -17.95
C SER A 112 -52.16 11.04 -18.92
N SER A 113 -51.72 11.38 -20.14
CA SER A 113 -52.52 12.11 -21.13
C SER A 113 -53.29 11.22 -22.12
N THR A 114 -53.26 9.89 -21.96
CA THR A 114 -54.06 9.03 -22.83
C THR A 114 -55.55 9.16 -22.47
N PRO A 115 -56.43 9.58 -23.40
CA PRO A 115 -57.85 9.76 -23.12
C PRO A 115 -58.44 8.41 -22.71
N LYS A 116 -59.14 8.39 -21.56
CA LYS A 116 -59.87 7.21 -21.06
C LYS A 116 -60.61 6.55 -22.23
N PRO A 117 -60.32 5.28 -22.56
CA PRO A 117 -61.06 4.58 -23.60
C PRO A 117 -62.54 4.60 -23.21
N LYS A 118 -63.39 5.06 -24.15
CA LYS A 118 -64.85 5.04 -24.01
C LYS A 118 -65.27 3.66 -23.48
N GLN A 119 -66.06 3.66 -22.40
CA GLN A 119 -66.58 2.48 -21.71
C GLN A 119 -67.07 1.42 -22.71
N GLN A 120 -66.19 0.47 -23.03
CA GLN A 120 -66.62 -0.84 -23.51
C GLN A 120 -66.97 -1.66 -22.28
N LEU A 121 -68.16 -2.25 -22.30
CA LEU A 121 -68.74 -3.13 -21.30
C LEU A 121 -67.68 -3.96 -20.56
N SER A 122 -67.66 -3.80 -19.24
CA SER A 122 -66.71 -4.42 -18.32
C SER A 122 -66.49 -5.90 -18.64
N PRO A 123 -65.24 -6.33 -18.88
CA PRO A 123 -64.90 -7.74 -18.89
C PRO A 123 -65.29 -8.35 -17.55
N ARG A 124 -65.84 -9.57 -17.56
CA ARG A 124 -66.16 -10.31 -16.33
C ARG A 124 -64.98 -10.25 -15.34
N PRO A 125 -65.20 -9.99 -14.04
CA PRO A 125 -64.14 -9.75 -13.04
C PRO A 125 -63.07 -10.85 -12.97
N LYS A 126 -63.39 -12.08 -13.39
CA LYS A 126 -62.43 -13.20 -13.48
C LYS A 126 -61.31 -12.98 -14.51
N GLN A 127 -61.55 -12.24 -15.60
CA GLN A 127 -60.52 -11.95 -16.61
C GLN A 127 -59.57 -10.82 -16.19
N GLN A 128 -60.03 -9.88 -15.36
CA GLN A 128 -59.21 -8.76 -14.90
C GLN A 128 -58.14 -9.23 -13.90
N HIS A 129 -58.52 -10.09 -12.95
CA HIS A 129 -57.58 -10.67 -11.99
C HIS A 129 -56.49 -11.53 -12.67
N GLN A 130 -56.83 -12.26 -13.75
CA GLN A 130 -55.85 -13.00 -14.55
C GLN A 130 -54.87 -12.09 -15.32
N ARG A 131 -55.28 -10.87 -15.68
CA ARG A 131 -54.41 -9.91 -16.37
C ARG A 131 -53.45 -9.24 -15.40
N GLU A 132 -53.94 -8.87 -14.22
CA GLU A 132 -53.12 -8.26 -13.16
C GLU A 132 -52.05 -9.24 -12.66
N THR A 133 -52.41 -10.49 -12.38
CA THR A 133 -51.43 -11.54 -12.00
C THR A 133 -50.38 -11.80 -13.08
N LYS A 134 -50.77 -11.81 -14.36
CA LYS A 134 -49.83 -11.92 -15.48
C LYS A 134 -48.91 -10.69 -15.62
N ALA A 135 -49.40 -9.50 -15.31
CA ALA A 135 -48.61 -8.27 -15.35
C ALA A 135 -47.57 -8.25 -14.22
N VAL A 136 -47.97 -8.57 -13.00
CA VAL A 136 -47.08 -8.68 -11.84
C VAL A 136 -45.99 -9.72 -12.07
N ASN A 137 -46.33 -10.89 -12.61
CA ASN A 137 -45.35 -11.92 -12.93
C ASN A 137 -44.36 -11.48 -14.03
N LYS A 138 -44.81 -10.72 -15.03
CA LYS A 138 -43.92 -10.15 -16.05
C LYS A 138 -42.99 -9.08 -15.48
N GLU A 139 -43.49 -8.23 -14.58
CA GLU A 139 -42.68 -7.21 -13.92
C GLU A 139 -41.61 -7.84 -13.04
N ALA A 140 -41.95 -8.89 -12.29
CA ALA A 140 -41.00 -9.67 -11.51
C ALA A 140 -39.89 -10.30 -12.39
N ASP A 141 -40.25 -10.89 -13.54
CA ASP A 141 -39.27 -11.44 -14.50
C ASP A 141 -38.33 -10.35 -15.04
N ILE A 142 -38.86 -9.17 -15.36
CA ILE A 142 -38.05 -8.03 -15.84
C ILE A 142 -37.09 -7.56 -14.74
N GLN A 143 -37.56 -7.40 -13.50
CA GLN A 143 -36.71 -7.00 -12.38
C GLN A 143 -35.61 -8.03 -12.11
N GLN A 144 -35.92 -9.32 -12.18
CA GLN A 144 -34.94 -10.39 -12.03
C GLN A 144 -33.87 -10.31 -13.12
N ARG A 145 -34.25 -10.13 -14.40
CA ARG A 145 -33.27 -9.96 -15.50
C ARG A 145 -32.39 -8.73 -15.32
N ILE A 146 -32.93 -7.62 -14.81
CA ILE A 146 -32.16 -6.41 -14.52
C ILE A 146 -31.12 -6.69 -13.42
N GLN A 147 -31.53 -7.36 -12.33
CA GLN A 147 -30.61 -7.73 -11.25
C GLN A 147 -29.52 -8.69 -11.72
N GLU A 148 -29.85 -9.70 -12.54
CA GLU A 148 -28.88 -10.62 -13.12
C GLU A 148 -27.88 -9.91 -14.03
N THR A 149 -28.35 -8.96 -14.86
CA THR A 149 -27.48 -8.17 -15.74
C THR A 149 -26.54 -7.28 -14.93
N ARG A 150 -27.04 -6.65 -13.86
CA ARG A 150 -26.21 -5.84 -12.95
C ARG A 150 -25.15 -6.70 -12.26
N LYS A 151 -25.53 -7.88 -11.76
CA LYS A 151 -24.59 -8.81 -11.12
C LYS A 151 -23.49 -9.26 -12.09
N ARG A 152 -23.82 -9.59 -13.34
CA ARG A 152 -22.83 -9.95 -14.37
C ARG A 152 -21.87 -8.79 -14.66
N ALA A 153 -22.37 -7.56 -14.74
CA ALA A 153 -21.53 -6.38 -14.94
C ALA A 153 -20.58 -6.14 -13.75
N GLU A 154 -21.06 -6.28 -12.51
CA GLU A 154 -20.24 -6.18 -11.30
C GLU A 154 -19.15 -7.27 -11.25
N ASP A 155 -19.49 -8.50 -11.60
CA ASP A 155 -18.55 -9.63 -11.67
C ASP A 155 -17.49 -9.41 -12.77
N GLU A 156 -17.86 -8.87 -13.94
CA GLU A 156 -16.93 -8.54 -15.02
C GLU A 156 -15.96 -7.43 -14.61
N VAL A 157 -16.44 -6.37 -13.94
CA VAL A 157 -15.59 -5.31 -13.39
C VAL A 157 -14.61 -5.87 -12.35
N ARG A 158 -15.08 -6.76 -11.47
CA ARG A 158 -14.24 -7.45 -10.49
C ARG A 158 -13.19 -8.33 -11.14
N ALA A 159 -13.55 -9.07 -12.19
CA ALA A 159 -12.62 -9.91 -12.95
C ALA A 159 -11.52 -9.07 -13.62
N ARG A 160 -11.87 -7.94 -14.27
CA ARG A 160 -10.89 -7.01 -14.85
C ARG A 160 -10.02 -6.32 -13.82
N ALA A 161 -10.54 -6.04 -12.62
CA ALA A 161 -9.75 -5.52 -11.53
C ALA A 161 -8.71 -6.54 -11.04
N LYS A 162 -9.11 -7.81 -10.92
CA LYS A 162 -8.21 -8.91 -10.56
C LYS A 162 -7.12 -9.11 -11.62
N GLU A 163 -7.48 -9.17 -12.89
CA GLU A 163 -6.51 -9.32 -13.98
C GLU A 163 -5.45 -8.20 -13.99
N ARG A 164 -5.87 -6.94 -13.77
CA ARG A 164 -4.95 -5.81 -13.63
C ARG A 164 -4.03 -5.92 -12.41
N SER A 165 -4.53 -6.48 -11.31
CA SER A 165 -3.72 -6.76 -10.12
C SER A 165 -2.66 -7.83 -10.42
N ASP A 166 -3.07 -8.95 -11.02
CA ASP A 166 -2.19 -10.06 -11.36
C ASP A 166 -1.11 -9.63 -12.38
N GLN A 167 -1.47 -8.78 -13.34
CA GLN A 167 -0.52 -8.19 -14.29
C GLN A 167 0.52 -7.31 -13.60
N LYS A 168 0.10 -6.44 -12.66
CA LYS A 168 1.02 -5.60 -11.88
C LYS A 168 1.96 -6.43 -11.01
N GLU A 169 1.46 -7.51 -10.41
CA GLU A 169 2.28 -8.43 -9.62
C GLU A 169 3.32 -9.15 -10.51
N ALA A 170 2.91 -9.62 -11.69
CA ALA A 170 3.80 -10.24 -12.66
C ALA A 170 4.88 -9.27 -13.17
N GLU A 171 4.52 -8.00 -13.43
CA GLU A 171 5.46 -6.95 -13.82
C GLU A 171 6.45 -6.63 -12.70
N ALA A 172 5.97 -6.45 -11.47
CA ALA A 172 6.81 -6.23 -10.30
C ALA A 172 7.82 -7.37 -10.09
N LYS A 173 7.40 -8.62 -10.30
CA LYS A 173 8.28 -9.79 -10.23
C LYS A 173 9.37 -9.75 -11.30
N ARG A 174 9.04 -9.39 -12.54
CA ARG A 174 10.02 -9.22 -13.63
C ARG A 174 11.03 -8.11 -13.33
N VAL A 175 10.56 -6.96 -12.84
CA VAL A 175 11.43 -5.84 -12.44
C VAL A 175 12.38 -6.25 -11.32
N TRP A 176 11.86 -6.99 -10.32
CA TRP A 176 12.69 -7.50 -9.23
C TRP A 176 13.74 -8.50 -9.70
N GLU A 177 13.38 -9.45 -10.56
CA GLU A 177 14.33 -10.41 -11.15
C GLU A 177 15.40 -9.72 -12.01
N GLN A 178 15.02 -8.69 -12.77
CA GLN A 178 15.95 -7.88 -13.55
C GLN A 178 16.95 -7.15 -12.64
N ARG A 179 16.45 -6.43 -11.62
CA ARG A 179 17.30 -5.70 -10.68
C ARG A 179 18.25 -6.63 -9.92
N LYS A 180 17.79 -7.83 -9.56
CA LYS A 180 18.63 -8.86 -8.95
C LYS A 180 19.76 -9.28 -9.88
N LYS A 181 19.45 -9.53 -11.16
CA LYS A 181 20.47 -9.88 -12.16
C LYS A 181 21.49 -8.75 -12.36
N GLU A 182 21.04 -7.50 -12.42
CA GLU A 182 21.91 -6.32 -12.52
C GLU A 182 22.84 -6.20 -11.28
N GLN A 183 22.33 -6.44 -10.08
CA GLN A 183 23.15 -6.46 -8.86
C GLN A 183 24.18 -7.59 -8.87
N ASP A 184 23.81 -8.79 -9.31
CA ASP A 184 24.72 -9.93 -9.44
C ASP A 184 25.81 -9.65 -10.48
N ASP A 185 25.47 -9.02 -11.59
CA ASP A 185 26.42 -8.64 -12.64
C ASP A 185 27.36 -7.50 -12.19
N GLU A 186 26.84 -6.52 -11.44
CA GLU A 186 27.68 -5.46 -10.85
C GLU A 186 28.61 -6.02 -9.76
N ALA A 187 28.14 -6.94 -8.92
CA ALA A 187 28.97 -7.63 -7.94
C ALA A 187 30.08 -8.44 -8.61
N LYS A 188 29.78 -9.17 -9.69
CA LYS A 188 30.79 -9.86 -10.51
C LYS A 188 31.78 -8.89 -11.13
N LYS A 189 31.32 -7.73 -11.62
CA LYS A 189 32.18 -6.70 -12.19
C LYS A 189 33.15 -6.14 -11.13
N ARG A 190 32.64 -5.77 -9.95
CA ARG A 190 33.46 -5.31 -8.81
C ARG A 190 34.48 -6.35 -8.40
N LEU A 191 34.07 -7.63 -8.35
CA LEU A 191 34.98 -8.72 -8.08
C LEU A 191 36.09 -8.75 -9.13
N ARG A 192 35.76 -8.77 -10.44
CA ARG A 192 36.76 -8.75 -11.53
C ARG A 192 37.73 -7.57 -11.44
N GLU A 193 37.24 -6.37 -11.12
CA GLU A 193 38.09 -5.18 -10.91
C GLU A 193 39.01 -5.34 -9.70
N GLN A 194 38.52 -5.90 -8.58
CA GLN A 194 39.36 -6.23 -7.43
C GLN A 194 40.42 -7.28 -7.75
N LEU A 195 40.09 -8.31 -8.54
CA LEU A 195 41.07 -9.32 -8.96
C LEU A 195 42.11 -8.72 -9.91
N ALA A 196 41.71 -7.84 -10.84
CA ALA A 196 42.64 -7.17 -11.76
C ALA A 196 43.63 -6.25 -11.03
N ASN A 197 43.22 -5.65 -9.91
CA ASN A 197 44.08 -4.77 -9.10
C ASN A 197 44.99 -5.53 -8.11
N ARG A 198 44.70 -6.79 -7.81
CA ARG A 198 45.61 -7.63 -7.03
C ARG A 198 46.66 -8.21 -7.99
N GLY A 199 47.92 -7.81 -7.81
CA GLY A 199 49.05 -8.15 -8.69
C GLY A 199 49.28 -9.66 -8.92
N PRO A 200 50.37 -10.05 -9.61
CA PRO A 200 50.58 -11.39 -10.17
C PRO A 200 50.48 -12.57 -9.17
N ASP A 201 50.66 -12.34 -7.86
CA ASP A 201 50.45 -13.36 -6.83
C ASP A 201 49.00 -13.81 -6.69
N PHE A 202 48.03 -12.95 -7.02
CA PHE A 202 46.62 -13.29 -6.96
C PHE A 202 46.19 -14.20 -8.11
N ALA A 203 46.77 -14.04 -9.30
CA ALA A 203 46.54 -14.96 -10.42
C ALA A 203 46.99 -16.39 -10.08
N ARG A 204 48.12 -16.55 -9.38
CA ARG A 204 48.58 -17.87 -8.89
C ARG A 204 47.67 -18.44 -7.81
N MET A 205 47.09 -17.61 -6.95
CA MET A 205 46.11 -18.03 -5.95
C MET A 205 44.78 -18.45 -6.60
N GLN A 206 44.34 -17.71 -7.62
CA GLN A 206 43.10 -18.00 -8.36
C GLN A 206 43.21 -19.32 -9.13
N GLU A 207 44.34 -19.58 -9.79
CA GLU A 207 44.57 -20.87 -10.47
C GLU A 207 44.57 -22.05 -9.48
N LYS A 208 45.14 -21.87 -8.27
CA LYS A 208 45.07 -22.87 -7.20
C LYS A 208 43.64 -23.10 -6.70
N TRP A 209 42.86 -22.03 -6.61
CA TRP A 209 41.46 -22.10 -6.16
C TRP A 209 40.57 -22.78 -7.21
N GLU A 210 40.72 -22.43 -8.50
CA GLU A 210 40.00 -23.08 -9.61
C GLU A 210 40.35 -24.58 -9.70
N LYS A 211 41.62 -24.97 -9.57
CA LYS A 211 42.03 -26.39 -9.50
C LYS A 211 41.41 -27.10 -8.30
N ALA A 212 41.32 -26.45 -7.15
CA ALA A 212 40.69 -27.02 -5.96
C ALA A 212 39.17 -27.16 -6.12
N GLU A 213 38.51 -26.20 -6.77
CA GLU A 213 37.07 -26.24 -7.04
C GLU A 213 36.74 -27.30 -8.10
N GLU A 214 37.55 -27.42 -9.16
CA GLU A 214 37.44 -28.49 -10.15
C GLU A 214 37.60 -29.87 -9.50
N GLU A 215 38.62 -30.07 -8.65
CA GLU A 215 38.81 -31.33 -7.93
C GLU A 215 37.65 -31.63 -6.99
N LYS A 216 37.11 -30.63 -6.30
CA LYS A 216 35.91 -30.78 -5.45
C LYS A 216 34.69 -31.17 -6.27
N THR A 217 34.57 -30.64 -7.49
CA THR A 217 33.49 -30.98 -8.42
C THR A 217 33.65 -32.41 -8.92
N ARG A 218 34.87 -32.83 -9.26
CA ARG A 218 35.21 -34.22 -9.61
C ARG A 218 34.90 -35.16 -8.44
N GLN A 219 35.25 -34.79 -7.20
CA GLN A 219 34.97 -35.59 -6.01
C GLN A 219 33.46 -35.74 -5.77
N ARG A 220 32.67 -34.68 -5.96
CA ARG A 220 31.20 -34.74 -5.90
C ARG A 220 30.62 -35.64 -6.98
N SER A 221 31.14 -35.58 -8.21
CA SER A 221 30.73 -36.47 -9.30
C SER A 221 31.05 -37.93 -8.96
N ARG A 222 32.27 -38.24 -8.51
CA ARG A 222 32.65 -39.59 -8.02
C ARG A 222 31.74 -40.07 -6.89
N THR A 223 31.38 -39.18 -5.96
CA THR A 223 30.47 -39.52 -4.85
C THR A 223 29.05 -39.82 -5.36
N ARG A 224 28.54 -39.04 -6.31
CA ARG A 224 27.23 -39.28 -6.94
C ARG A 224 27.22 -40.57 -7.74
N GLU A 225 28.31 -40.87 -8.43
CA GLU A 225 28.48 -42.11 -9.18
C GLU A 225 28.53 -43.32 -8.24
N ALA A 226 29.33 -43.26 -7.18
CA ALA A 226 29.33 -44.29 -6.13
C ALA A 226 27.95 -44.47 -5.48
N GLN A 227 27.20 -43.39 -5.26
CA GLN A 227 25.81 -43.48 -4.76
C GLN A 227 24.90 -44.20 -5.75
N ARG A 228 25.02 -43.91 -7.05
CA ARG A 228 24.26 -44.60 -8.11
C ARG A 228 24.63 -46.08 -8.20
N GLU A 229 25.91 -46.43 -8.05
CA GLU A 229 26.36 -47.82 -8.01
C GLU A 229 25.78 -48.57 -6.81
N VAL A 230 25.83 -47.97 -5.61
CA VAL A 230 25.21 -48.56 -4.40
C VAL A 230 23.70 -48.75 -4.58
N GLU A 231 23.02 -47.77 -5.18
CA GLU A 231 21.58 -47.86 -5.46
C GLU A 231 21.26 -48.93 -6.52
N ALA A 232 22.08 -49.06 -7.56
CA ALA A 232 21.95 -50.11 -8.57
C ALA A 232 22.16 -51.51 -7.99
N VAL A 233 23.17 -51.70 -7.13
CA VAL A 233 23.39 -52.96 -6.41
C VAL A 233 22.20 -53.28 -5.50
N ARG A 234 21.65 -52.28 -4.81
CA ARG A 234 20.45 -52.46 -3.97
C ARG A 234 19.25 -52.91 -4.81
N MET A 235 19.04 -52.30 -5.98
CA MET A 235 17.98 -52.70 -6.90
C MET A 235 18.16 -54.14 -7.40
N GLN A 236 19.38 -54.54 -7.78
CA GLN A 236 19.66 -55.92 -8.18
C GLN A 236 19.45 -56.93 -7.05
N ALA A 237 19.84 -56.59 -5.82
CA ALA A 237 19.61 -57.46 -4.66
C ALA A 237 18.10 -57.61 -4.34
N GLU A 238 17.31 -56.54 -4.50
CA GLU A 238 15.86 -56.59 -4.37
C GLU A 238 15.23 -57.47 -5.46
N GLU A 239 15.68 -57.33 -6.71
CA GLU A 239 15.21 -58.14 -7.83
C GLU A 239 15.55 -59.63 -7.66
N GLN A 240 16.78 -59.97 -7.25
CA GLN A 240 17.15 -61.34 -6.89
C GLN A 240 16.31 -61.90 -5.75
N SER A 241 15.96 -61.06 -4.77
CA SER A 241 15.07 -61.46 -3.66
C SER A 241 13.65 -61.74 -4.16
N ARG A 242 13.13 -60.92 -5.08
CA ARG A 242 11.81 -61.13 -5.72
C ARG A 242 11.78 -62.43 -6.54
N SER A 243 12.81 -62.70 -7.34
CA SER A 243 12.91 -63.94 -8.13
C SER A 243 12.94 -65.19 -7.26
N ARG A 244 13.68 -65.16 -6.13
CA ARG A 244 13.69 -66.27 -5.15
C ARG A 244 12.33 -66.53 -4.50
N THR A 245 11.51 -65.50 -4.31
CA THR A 245 10.14 -65.67 -3.80
C THR A 245 9.14 -66.13 -4.87
N GLY A 246 9.39 -65.83 -6.15
CA GLY A 246 8.55 -66.24 -7.27
C GLY A 246 8.62 -67.75 -7.57
N GLU A 247 9.81 -68.35 -7.49
CA GLU A 247 10.01 -69.77 -7.83
C GLU A 247 9.53 -70.75 -6.74
N ARG A 248 9.20 -70.27 -5.53
CA ARG A 248 8.62 -71.12 -4.47
C ARG A 248 7.09 -71.25 -4.55
N SER A 249 6.45 -70.65 -5.56
CA SER A 249 4.99 -70.57 -5.70
C SER A 249 4.42 -71.38 -6.88
N THR A 250 5.16 -72.38 -7.40
CA THR A 250 4.68 -73.25 -8.48
C THR A 250 4.55 -74.71 -8.08
N HIS A 251 4.08 -75.00 -6.86
CA HIS A 251 3.53 -76.33 -6.55
C HIS A 251 2.43 -76.23 -5.49
N LYS A 252 1.19 -75.97 -5.89
CA LYS A 252 0.03 -76.66 -5.29
C LYS A 252 -1.20 -76.63 -6.18
N ALA A 253 -1.66 -77.85 -6.45
CA ALA A 253 -2.79 -78.26 -7.27
C ALA A 253 -4.16 -77.86 -6.66
N PRO A 254 -5.27 -78.01 -7.42
CA PRO A 254 -6.57 -77.45 -7.10
C PRO A 254 -7.44 -78.45 -6.32
N GLU A 255 -8.26 -77.99 -5.36
CA GLU A 255 -9.55 -78.63 -5.08
C GLU A 255 -10.44 -77.85 -4.08
N ALA A 256 -11.73 -77.94 -4.38
CA ALA A 256 -12.89 -77.86 -3.49
C ALA A 256 -13.27 -76.50 -2.85
N SER A 257 -14.29 -75.92 -3.47
CA SER A 257 -15.44 -75.22 -2.87
C SER A 257 -15.58 -75.28 -1.34
N SER A 258 -15.60 -74.11 -0.70
CA SER A 258 -16.25 -73.93 0.59
C SER A 258 -16.80 -72.50 0.71
N PRO A 259 -18.07 -72.32 1.12
CA PRO A 259 -18.70 -71.02 1.24
C PRO A 259 -18.43 -70.39 2.62
N LEU A 260 -18.42 -69.06 2.66
CA LEU A 260 -18.58 -68.24 3.87
C LEU A 260 -17.57 -68.51 5.00
N ARG A 261 -16.40 -67.88 4.89
CA ARG A 261 -15.64 -67.45 6.07
C ARG A 261 -15.19 -66.01 5.85
N GLU A 262 -15.73 -65.11 6.66
CA GLU A 262 -15.14 -63.80 6.92
C GLU A 262 -13.65 -64.03 7.20
N ARG A 263 -12.82 -63.60 6.26
CA ARG A 263 -11.38 -63.68 6.34
C ARG A 263 -10.97 -62.69 7.42
N ALA A 264 -10.90 -63.17 8.66
CA ALA A 264 -10.30 -62.47 9.77
C ALA A 264 -8.93 -61.98 9.29
N THR A 265 -8.82 -60.67 9.11
CA THR A 265 -7.58 -59.99 8.75
C THR A 265 -6.51 -60.45 9.72
N ARG A 266 -5.43 -61.02 9.18
CA ARG A 266 -4.33 -61.50 10.01
C ARG A 266 -3.83 -60.31 10.85
N PRO A 267 -3.57 -60.49 12.15
CA PRO A 267 -3.09 -59.40 13.02
C PRO A 267 -1.89 -58.64 12.45
N GLU A 268 -1.07 -59.31 11.64
CA GLU A 268 0.10 -58.76 10.96
C GLU A 268 -0.22 -57.69 9.90
N GLU A 269 -1.32 -57.81 9.16
CA GLU A 269 -1.75 -56.78 8.18
C GLU A 269 -2.26 -55.52 8.89
N LYS A 270 -2.90 -55.69 10.05
CA LYS A 270 -3.37 -54.58 10.89
C LYS A 270 -2.20 -53.80 11.51
N ILE A 271 -1.11 -54.49 11.88
CA ILE A 271 0.11 -53.86 12.38
C ILE A 271 0.82 -53.08 11.26
N ARG A 272 0.87 -53.62 10.04
CA ARG A 272 1.50 -52.94 8.88
C ARG A 272 0.76 -51.65 8.52
N PHE A 273 -0.58 -51.70 8.46
CA PHE A 273 -1.43 -50.56 8.16
C PHE A 273 -1.32 -49.43 9.20
N LEU A 274 -1.31 -49.78 10.49
CA LEU A 274 -1.10 -48.79 11.56
C LEU A 274 0.29 -48.15 11.49
N SER A 275 1.32 -48.89 11.05
CA SER A 275 2.66 -48.32 10.87
C SER A 275 2.77 -47.36 9.68
N GLU A 276 2.07 -47.65 8.57
CA GLU A 276 2.02 -46.77 7.39
C GLU A 276 1.24 -45.49 7.65
N GLU A 277 0.15 -45.57 8.41
CA GLU A 277 -0.63 -44.41 8.84
C GLU A 277 0.18 -43.51 9.78
N GLN A 278 0.91 -44.08 10.75
CA GLN A 278 1.82 -43.32 11.61
C GLN A 278 2.98 -42.68 10.83
N TYR A 279 3.52 -43.37 9.83
CA TYR A 279 4.56 -42.80 8.97
C TYR A 279 4.02 -41.66 8.11
N GLY A 280 2.80 -41.81 7.55
CA GLY A 280 2.11 -40.77 6.80
C GLY A 280 1.85 -39.51 7.65
N GLN A 281 1.38 -39.69 8.88
CA GLN A 281 1.18 -38.58 9.82
C GLN A 281 2.50 -37.86 10.16
N LYS A 282 3.57 -38.60 10.46
CA LYS A 282 4.89 -38.01 10.72
C LYS A 282 5.45 -37.26 9.52
N LYS A 283 5.25 -37.76 8.30
CA LYS A 283 5.66 -37.10 7.06
C LYS A 283 4.89 -35.79 6.86
N LEU A 284 3.57 -35.80 7.07
CA LEU A 284 2.73 -34.61 6.97
C LEU A 284 3.09 -33.56 8.03
N GLU A 285 3.42 -33.98 9.27
CA GLU A 285 3.88 -33.07 10.32
C GLU A 285 5.25 -32.46 9.99
N ALA A 286 6.18 -33.26 9.47
CA ALA A 286 7.49 -32.79 9.04
C ALA A 286 7.38 -31.77 7.89
N GLU A 287 6.46 -32.00 6.94
CA GLU A 287 6.17 -31.07 5.86
C GLU A 287 5.52 -29.77 6.37
N ARG A 288 4.56 -29.88 7.31
CA ARG A 288 3.97 -28.70 7.97
C ARG A 288 5.03 -27.87 8.70
N ARG A 289 5.93 -28.52 9.45
CA ARG A 289 7.06 -27.84 10.12
C ARG A 289 8.00 -27.17 9.12
N ARG A 290 8.26 -27.79 7.97
CA ARG A 290 9.07 -27.19 6.91
C ARG A 290 8.40 -25.93 6.34
N ASN A 291 7.10 -25.99 6.07
CA ASN A 291 6.34 -24.84 5.54
C ASN A 291 6.29 -23.68 6.54
N LEU A 292 6.12 -23.95 7.84
CA LEU A 292 6.19 -22.93 8.88
C LEU A 292 7.56 -22.24 8.95
N ARG A 293 8.66 -23.00 8.77
CA ARG A 293 10.01 -22.41 8.72
C ARG A 293 10.21 -21.51 7.50
N ILE A 294 9.65 -21.89 6.35
CA ILE A 294 9.70 -21.06 5.14
C ILE A 294 8.93 -19.76 5.35
N GLN A 295 7.72 -19.82 5.91
CA GLN A 295 6.95 -18.61 6.22
C GLN A 295 7.66 -17.69 7.21
N ALA A 296 8.25 -18.24 8.28
CA ALA A 296 9.00 -17.45 9.25
C ALA A 296 10.24 -16.78 8.62
N ASP A 297 10.92 -17.44 7.68
CA ASP A 297 12.07 -16.88 6.97
C ASP A 297 11.65 -15.78 5.97
N GLU A 298 10.50 -15.92 5.31
CA GLU A 298 9.91 -14.87 4.46
C GLU A 298 9.48 -13.64 5.25
N GLU A 299 8.83 -13.83 6.40
CA GLU A 299 8.43 -12.75 7.29
C GLU A 299 9.65 -12.02 7.89
N ALA A 300 10.69 -12.77 8.29
CA ALA A 300 11.95 -12.20 8.73
C ALA A 300 12.65 -11.37 7.63
N LYS A 301 12.61 -11.84 6.37
CA LYS A 301 13.15 -11.12 5.20
C LYS A 301 12.35 -9.85 4.90
N LEU A 302 11.03 -9.88 5.01
CA LEU A 302 10.18 -8.68 4.83
C LEU A 302 10.48 -7.65 5.92
N GLY A 303 10.52 -8.05 7.19
CA GLY A 303 10.87 -7.14 8.28
C GLY A 303 12.32 -6.61 8.21
N ALA A 304 13.26 -7.37 7.66
CA ALA A 304 14.62 -6.88 7.38
C ALA A 304 14.64 -5.84 6.24
N ARG A 305 13.87 -6.06 5.17
CA ARG A 305 13.73 -5.09 4.07
C ARG A 305 13.05 -3.80 4.51
N GLU A 306 12.03 -3.89 5.34
CA GLU A 306 11.31 -2.73 5.87
C GLU A 306 12.23 -1.88 6.76
N ARG A 307 13.01 -2.51 7.65
CA ARG A 307 14.01 -1.81 8.47
C ARG A 307 15.11 -1.17 7.61
N ALA A 308 15.61 -1.87 6.59
CA ALA A 308 16.60 -1.31 5.66
C ALA A 308 16.03 -0.13 4.86
N ALA A 309 14.75 -0.19 4.45
CA ALA A 309 14.08 0.90 3.76
C ALA A 309 13.86 2.11 4.67
N GLN A 310 13.51 1.90 5.95
CA GLN A 310 13.42 2.98 6.95
C GLN A 310 14.77 3.64 7.18
N GLN A 311 15.85 2.86 7.32
CA GLN A 311 17.21 3.41 7.48
C GLN A 311 17.63 4.21 6.24
N GLN A 312 17.35 3.72 5.03
CA GLN A 312 17.64 4.47 3.80
C GLN A 312 16.83 5.77 3.69
N ALA A 313 15.57 5.76 4.12
CA ALA A 313 14.75 6.97 4.13
C ALA A 313 15.29 8.00 5.14
N GLU A 314 15.79 7.54 6.29
CA GLU A 314 16.40 8.39 7.31
C GLU A 314 17.74 8.98 6.85
N GLU A 315 18.59 8.18 6.19
CA GLU A 315 19.85 8.64 5.56
C GLU A 315 19.58 9.63 4.41
N GLU A 316 18.56 9.41 3.57
CA GLU A 316 18.19 10.32 2.47
C GLU A 316 17.60 11.65 2.99
N GLU A 317 16.91 11.62 4.14
CA GLU A 317 16.48 12.84 4.83
C GLU A 317 17.67 13.61 5.46
N GLU A 318 18.74 12.91 5.83
CA GLU A 318 19.96 13.54 6.34
C GLU A 318 20.83 14.12 5.22
N GLU A 319 20.99 13.41 4.10
CA GLU A 319 21.85 13.81 2.97
C GLU A 319 21.28 14.98 2.15
N THR A 320 19.95 15.21 2.20
CA THR A 320 19.32 16.37 1.55
C THR A 320 19.46 17.70 2.33
N LYS A 321 20.21 17.71 3.45
CA LYS A 321 20.54 18.92 4.22
C LYS A 321 21.85 19.61 3.79
N THR A 322 22.33 19.46 2.55
CA THR A 322 23.29 20.45 2.02
C THR A 322 22.55 21.75 1.72
N PRO A 323 22.80 22.85 2.46
CA PRO A 323 22.10 24.11 2.24
C PRO A 323 22.45 24.67 0.85
N PRO A 324 21.47 25.14 0.07
CA PRO A 324 21.75 25.87 -1.17
C PRO A 324 22.58 27.14 -0.87
N PRO A 325 23.38 27.63 -1.83
CA PRO A 325 24.11 28.88 -1.67
C PRO A 325 23.13 29.99 -1.31
N VAL A 326 23.35 30.56 -0.12
CA VAL A 326 22.45 31.48 0.56
C VAL A 326 22.37 32.78 -0.25
N PRO A 327 21.19 33.17 -0.78
CA PRO A 327 20.99 34.52 -1.29
C PRO A 327 21.21 35.53 -0.15
N PRO A 328 21.78 36.72 -0.41
CA PRO A 328 22.21 37.66 0.62
C PRO A 328 21.10 37.88 1.65
N HIS A 329 21.42 37.53 2.90
CA HIS A 329 20.52 37.57 4.05
C HIS A 329 19.79 38.90 4.12
N ARG A 330 18.49 38.91 3.84
CA ARG A 330 17.60 39.89 4.45
C ARG A 330 17.68 39.66 5.95
N ALA A 331 18.13 40.67 6.69
CA ALA A 331 18.17 40.64 8.15
C ALA A 331 16.82 40.13 8.65
N ASN A 332 16.84 38.97 9.31
CA ASN A 332 15.67 38.38 9.91
C ASN A 332 15.21 39.39 10.97
N PRO A 333 13.99 39.95 10.89
CA PRO A 333 13.52 40.91 11.87
C PRO A 333 13.63 40.24 13.24
N GLN A 334 14.54 40.77 14.07
CA GLN A 334 14.73 40.27 15.41
C GLN A 334 13.45 40.55 16.18
N HIS A 335 12.78 39.48 16.64
CA HIS A 335 11.68 39.64 17.58
C HIS A 335 12.24 40.21 18.87
N ASP A 336 11.52 41.17 19.45
CA ASP A 336 11.85 41.74 20.74
C ASP A 336 11.80 40.62 21.83
N PRO A 337 12.94 40.28 22.47
CA PRO A 337 12.98 39.26 23.52
C PRO A 337 12.02 39.55 24.69
N GLU A 338 11.66 40.82 24.92
CA GLU A 338 10.77 41.22 26.00
C GLU A 338 9.36 40.66 25.83
N ILE A 339 8.89 40.47 24.59
CA ILE A 339 7.57 39.86 24.32
C ILE A 339 7.50 38.42 24.84
N TYR A 340 8.59 37.66 24.68
CA TYR A 340 8.64 36.27 25.15
C TYR A 340 8.78 36.17 26.68
N LYS A 341 9.48 37.12 27.30
CA LYS A 341 9.55 37.21 28.77
C LYS A 341 8.19 37.57 29.37
N ALA A 342 7.48 38.53 28.79
CA ALA A 342 6.14 38.93 29.23
C ALA A 342 5.16 37.75 29.12
N TRP A 343 5.11 37.07 27.97
CA TRP A 343 4.32 35.85 27.80
C TRP A 343 4.65 34.79 28.86
N ARG A 344 5.94 34.61 29.18
CA ARG A 344 6.31 33.61 30.18
C ARG A 344 5.82 33.99 31.58
N GLN A 345 5.90 35.26 31.95
CA GLN A 345 5.36 35.76 33.22
C GLN A 345 3.85 35.52 33.31
N ASP A 346 3.10 35.81 32.24
CA ASP A 346 1.66 35.54 32.17
C ASP A 346 1.37 34.04 32.34
N ALA A 347 2.17 33.20 31.69
CA ALA A 347 2.07 31.76 31.84
C ALA A 347 2.44 31.27 33.25
N GLU A 348 3.38 31.92 33.94
CA GLU A 348 3.70 31.59 35.34
C GLU A 348 2.55 31.94 36.29
N GLU A 349 1.92 33.09 36.08
CA GLU A 349 0.74 33.49 36.86
C GLU A 349 -0.41 32.50 36.66
N ALA A 350 -0.70 32.13 35.40
CA ALA A 350 -1.72 31.16 35.06
C ALA A 350 -1.44 29.76 35.67
N PHE A 351 -0.16 29.38 35.83
CA PHE A 351 0.22 28.08 36.40
C PHE A 351 0.19 28.01 37.92
N LYS A 352 -0.06 29.13 38.62
CA LYS A 352 -0.22 29.11 40.09
C LYS A 352 -1.49 28.39 40.52
N ASP A 353 -2.56 28.52 39.73
CA ASP A 353 -3.84 27.87 40.02
C ASP A 353 -4.50 27.31 38.74
N TYR A 354 -4.27 26.03 38.49
CA TYR A 354 -4.85 25.32 37.35
C TYR A 354 -6.38 25.22 37.41
N THR A 355 -7.00 25.34 38.58
CA THR A 355 -8.46 25.16 38.74
C THR A 355 -9.26 26.39 38.31
N THR A 356 -8.63 27.57 38.35
CA THR A 356 -9.23 28.84 37.95
C THR A 356 -8.80 29.33 36.58
N MET A 357 -7.90 28.60 35.90
CA MET A 357 -7.41 28.96 34.56
C MET A 357 -8.52 28.83 33.50
N GLU A 358 -8.93 29.96 32.93
CA GLU A 358 -9.94 30.03 31.87
C GLU A 358 -9.32 30.14 30.46
N VAL A 359 -8.08 30.63 30.37
CA VAL A 359 -7.38 30.84 29.11
C VAL A 359 -6.00 30.18 29.15
N PHE A 360 -5.69 29.36 28.15
CA PHE A 360 -4.37 28.77 28.00
C PHE A 360 -3.34 29.82 27.57
N PRO A 361 -2.19 29.96 28.25
CA PRO A 361 -1.18 30.97 27.93
C PRO A 361 -0.42 30.60 26.65
N THR A 362 -1.03 30.93 25.51
CA THR A 362 -0.53 30.59 24.17
C THR A 362 0.67 31.47 23.83
N PRO A 363 1.78 30.91 23.31
CA PRO A 363 2.93 31.70 22.85
C PRO A 363 2.51 32.81 21.88
N PRO A 364 3.12 34.01 21.97
CA PRO A 364 2.78 35.12 21.10
C PRO A 364 3.09 34.76 19.64
N PHE A 365 2.15 35.07 18.74
CA PHE A 365 2.35 34.90 17.30
C PHE A 365 3.36 35.93 16.81
N PRO A 366 4.52 35.52 16.27
CA PRO A 366 5.41 36.48 15.65
C PRO A 366 4.73 37.10 14.41
N ASP A 367 4.90 38.41 14.21
CA ASP A 367 4.47 39.11 12.99
C ASP A 367 5.06 38.43 11.74
N VAL A 368 6.25 37.82 11.88
CA VAL A 368 6.87 37.00 10.87
C VAL A 368 6.65 35.52 11.17
N ILE A 369 5.60 35.03 10.54
CA ILE A 369 5.19 33.64 10.54
C ILE A 369 6.28 32.76 9.91
N CYS A 370 6.58 31.60 10.52
CA CYS A 370 7.48 30.62 9.92
C CYS A 370 6.97 30.15 8.53
N ASN A 371 7.77 30.38 7.49
CA ASN A 371 7.46 30.07 6.08
C ASN A 371 7.97 28.70 5.61
N LYS A 372 8.45 27.84 6.51
CA LYS A 372 8.87 26.48 6.13
C LYS A 372 7.63 25.71 5.63
N PRO A 373 7.66 25.06 4.45
CA PRO A 373 6.48 24.37 3.91
C PRO A 373 5.84 23.37 4.88
N ALA A 374 6.65 22.59 5.60
CA ALA A 374 6.19 21.67 6.65
C ALA A 374 5.49 22.37 7.82
N CYS A 375 5.90 23.61 8.16
CA CYS A 375 5.27 24.42 9.21
C CYS A 375 3.93 25.00 8.77
N ILE A 376 3.80 25.40 7.50
CA ILE A 376 2.55 25.93 6.93
C ILE A 376 1.48 24.84 6.94
N LEU A 377 1.82 23.63 6.44
CA LEU A 377 0.88 22.52 6.37
C LEU A 377 0.46 22.02 7.75
N SER A 378 1.40 21.92 8.70
CA SER A 378 1.09 21.41 10.04
C SER A 378 0.39 22.42 10.95
N ARG A 379 0.33 23.72 10.61
CA ARG A 379 -0.30 24.73 11.46
C ARG A 379 -1.81 24.52 11.59
N ALA A 380 -2.48 24.15 10.49
CA ALA A 380 -3.94 24.03 10.44
C ALA A 380 -4.49 22.88 11.31
N THR A 381 -3.66 21.87 11.59
CA THR A 381 -4.06 20.66 12.33
C THR A 381 -3.64 20.66 13.79
N ARG A 382 -2.84 21.64 14.23
CA ARG A 382 -2.31 21.76 15.59
C ARG A 382 -3.27 22.48 16.55
N ALA A 383 -3.28 22.06 17.81
CA ALA A 383 -4.08 22.65 18.87
C ALA A 383 -3.73 24.13 19.14
N LEU A 384 -2.44 24.50 19.09
CA LEU A 384 -2.01 25.89 19.28
C LEU A 384 -2.11 26.75 18.01
N LYS A 385 -2.34 26.14 16.84
CA LYS A 385 -2.24 26.81 15.53
C LYS A 385 -0.90 27.55 15.35
N ILE A 386 0.17 27.08 16.01
CA ILE A 386 1.54 27.59 15.92
C ILE A 386 2.46 26.42 15.53
N CYS A 387 3.48 26.67 14.71
CA CYS A 387 4.41 25.60 14.34
C CYS A 387 5.46 25.37 15.44
N SER A 388 6.10 24.20 15.44
CA SER A 388 7.11 23.85 16.45
C SER A 388 8.31 24.80 16.48
N CYS A 389 8.68 25.40 15.34
CA CYS A 389 9.78 26.37 15.30
C CYS A 389 9.47 27.66 16.06
N ASP A 390 8.22 28.14 16.00
CA ASP A 390 7.84 29.38 16.67
C ASP A 390 7.64 29.14 18.18
N ILE A 391 7.16 27.95 18.59
CA ILE A 391 7.18 27.50 19.99
C ILE A 391 8.61 27.44 20.52
N GLU A 392 9.55 26.84 19.77
CA GLU A 392 10.96 26.76 20.17
C GLU A 392 11.59 28.16 20.34
N LYS A 393 11.29 29.10 19.43
CA LYS A 393 11.74 30.50 19.57
C LYS A 393 11.18 31.15 20.83
N ALA A 394 9.89 30.97 21.12
CA ALA A 394 9.25 31.56 22.29
C ALA A 394 9.86 31.01 23.59
N VAL A 395 10.06 29.69 23.68
CA VAL A 395 10.69 29.04 24.84
C VAL A 395 12.14 29.51 25.01
N LYS A 396 12.93 29.62 23.93
CA LYS A 396 14.30 30.15 24.01
C LYS A 396 14.33 31.62 24.41
N GLY A 397 13.43 32.44 23.84
CA GLY A 397 13.33 33.87 24.11
C GLY A 397 12.93 34.18 25.56
N ALA A 398 12.17 33.29 26.20
CA ALA A 398 11.81 33.40 27.61
C ALA A 398 13.02 33.22 28.57
N GLY A 399 14.11 32.61 28.12
CA GLY A 399 15.37 32.53 28.87
C GLY A 399 15.37 31.61 30.11
N ARG A 400 14.36 30.75 30.28
CA ARG A 400 14.32 29.77 31.38
C ARG A 400 15.07 28.46 31.05
N PRO A 401 15.59 27.75 32.06
CA PRO A 401 16.18 26.42 31.86
C PRO A 401 15.16 25.44 31.26
N ILE A 402 15.52 24.77 30.16
CA ILE A 402 14.62 23.86 29.43
C ILE A 402 14.11 22.71 30.31
N LYS A 403 14.91 22.28 31.29
CA LYS A 403 14.53 21.28 32.29
C LYS A 403 13.32 21.71 33.13
N GLU A 404 13.22 22.99 33.47
CA GLU A 404 12.11 23.54 34.24
C GLU A 404 10.87 23.72 33.38
N GLU A 405 11.05 24.25 32.16
CA GLU A 405 10.00 24.37 31.15
C GLU A 405 9.32 23.01 30.92
N ARG A 406 10.11 21.93 30.80
CA ARG A 406 9.58 20.58 30.59
C ARG A 406 8.61 20.16 31.70
N LYS A 407 8.89 20.52 32.95
CA LYS A 407 8.02 20.18 34.09
C LYS A 407 6.78 21.07 34.14
N CYS A 408 6.88 22.32 33.68
CA CYS A 408 5.76 23.27 33.67
C CYS A 408 4.71 22.88 32.62
N TRP A 409 5.15 22.45 31.44
CA TRP A 409 4.27 22.11 30.32
C TRP A 409 3.76 20.66 30.30
N HIS A 410 3.98 19.87 31.36
CA HIS A 410 3.54 18.48 31.38
C HIS A 410 1.99 18.40 31.32
N PRO A 411 1.39 17.65 30.38
CA PRO A 411 -0.07 17.62 30.19
C PRO A 411 -0.83 17.22 31.46
N ASP A 412 -0.28 16.32 32.28
CA ASP A 412 -0.91 15.90 33.55
C ASP A 412 -1.18 17.05 34.53
N LYS A 413 -0.40 18.14 34.49
CA LYS A 413 -0.68 19.31 35.34
C LYS A 413 -2.00 19.99 34.99
N PHE A 414 -2.42 19.88 33.74
CA PHE A 414 -3.67 20.42 33.24
C PHE A 414 -4.88 19.51 33.49
N SER A 415 -4.70 18.35 34.14
CA SER A 415 -5.82 17.51 34.59
C SER A 415 -6.69 18.18 35.65
N MET A 416 -6.11 19.12 36.41
CA MET A 416 -6.80 19.90 37.45
C MET A 416 -7.63 21.07 36.89
N CYS A 417 -7.56 21.31 35.58
CA CYS A 417 -8.40 22.33 34.92
C CYS A 417 -9.87 21.91 34.92
N ARG A 418 -10.76 22.91 34.79
CA ARG A 418 -12.21 22.70 34.64
C ARG A 418 -12.50 21.74 33.49
N GLU A 419 -13.53 20.91 33.65
CA GLU A 419 -13.81 19.80 32.74
C GLU A 419 -14.04 20.26 31.30
N GLU A 420 -14.63 21.44 31.11
CA GLU A 420 -14.96 21.99 29.78
C GLU A 420 -13.72 22.36 28.96
N VAL A 421 -12.62 22.76 29.61
CA VAL A 421 -11.38 23.21 28.95
C VAL A 421 -10.23 22.23 29.10
N ARG A 422 -10.40 21.18 29.93
CA ARG A 422 -9.34 20.22 30.29
C ARG A 422 -8.72 19.56 29.06
N GLU A 423 -9.53 18.99 28.17
CA GLU A 423 -9.02 18.28 26.98
C GLU A 423 -8.27 19.23 26.04
N GLU A 424 -8.81 20.43 25.82
CA GLU A 424 -8.19 21.45 24.99
C GLU A 424 -6.84 21.89 25.55
N PHE A 425 -6.77 22.14 26.86
CA PHE A 425 -5.55 22.60 27.52
C PHE A 425 -4.49 21.50 27.57
N GLN A 426 -4.88 20.24 27.79
CA GLN A 426 -3.97 19.11 27.70
C GLN A 426 -3.40 18.94 26.28
N ALA A 427 -4.24 19.11 25.24
CA ALA A 427 -3.78 19.06 23.86
C ALA A 427 -2.77 20.18 23.55
N LYS A 428 -3.05 21.42 23.97
CA LYS A 428 -2.14 22.57 23.82
C LYS A 428 -0.85 22.38 24.61
N ALA A 429 -0.92 21.94 25.86
CA ALA A 429 0.24 21.66 26.70
C ALA A 429 1.13 20.56 26.10
N LYS A 430 0.52 19.50 25.58
CA LYS A 430 1.22 18.39 24.92
C LYS A 430 2.06 18.87 23.74
N GLU A 431 1.57 19.82 22.94
CA GLU A 431 2.35 20.40 21.83
C GLU A 431 3.59 21.15 22.32
N VAL A 432 3.45 22.01 23.34
CA VAL A 432 4.60 22.72 23.94
C VAL A 432 5.57 21.72 24.55
N PHE A 433 5.07 20.74 25.31
CA PHE A 433 5.86 19.70 25.95
C PHE A 433 6.72 18.91 24.96
N GLN A 434 6.16 18.49 23.82
CA GLN A 434 6.90 17.76 22.79
C GLN A 434 8.06 18.59 22.21
N VAL A 435 7.86 19.90 22.03
CA VAL A 435 8.91 20.81 21.57
C VAL A 435 9.99 20.94 22.64
N VAL A 436 9.61 21.17 23.90
CA VAL A 436 10.54 21.31 25.03
C VAL A 436 11.33 20.03 25.29
N VAL A 437 10.71 18.84 25.18
CA VAL A 437 11.39 17.55 25.30
C VAL A 437 12.46 17.38 24.22
N ARG A 438 12.15 17.77 22.97
CA ARG A 438 13.12 17.75 21.87
C ARG A 438 14.28 18.70 22.13
N MET A 439 13.99 19.93 22.57
CA MET A 439 15.03 20.90 22.94
C MET A 439 15.94 20.37 24.06
N TYR A 440 15.37 19.72 25.07
CA TYR A 440 16.12 19.12 26.18
C TYR A 440 17.01 17.96 25.73
N ALA A 441 16.57 17.16 24.76
CA ALA A 441 17.37 16.08 24.19
C ALA A 441 18.60 16.63 23.45
N VAL A 442 18.43 17.73 22.71
CA VAL A 442 19.55 18.43 22.02
C VAL A 442 20.55 19.00 23.03
N GLU A 443 20.07 19.61 24.12
CA GLU A 443 20.94 20.17 25.18
C GLU A 443 21.73 19.10 25.95
N LYS A 444 21.24 17.86 26.01
CA LYS A 444 21.93 16.74 26.66
C LYS A 444 22.84 15.90 25.74
N GLY A 445 22.62 15.98 24.43
CA GLY A 445 23.27 15.14 23.43
C GLY A 445 24.34 15.84 22.59
N GLY A 446 24.53 17.15 22.78
CA GLY A 446 25.67 17.92 22.28
C GLY A 446 26.64 18.21 23.40
#